data_AF-A0A2V3IST2-F1
#
_entry.id   AF-A0A2V3IST2-F1
#
_cell.length_a   1.000
_cell.length_b   1.000
_cell.length_c   1.000
_cell.angle_alpha   90.00
_cell.angle_beta   90.00
_cell.angle_gamma   90.00
#
_symmetry.space_group_name_H-M   'P 1'
#
loop_
_entity.id
_entity.type
_entity.pdbx_description
1 polymer ?
#
loop_
_entity_poly.entity_id
_entity_poly.type
_entity_poly.pdbx_seq_one_letter_code
_entity_poly.pdbx_strand_id
1 'polypeptide(L)'
;MQEGNNTSADSEAPAETESSEPDISRAPMTEEQATTALHADAPVARGNAPWERSGTSHLPPTDPIAQKKAAKWLKQNGKPENREERRKRREEERQRKREEEQRLLAQQLESNARRMYIVGFFGLPLVWLVALIYYRQEHKDENGNPRIKQYYRNARFWFIIYTIVFVTWFIVFQVLADELQSINIKFFEGDSPSGL
;
A
#
# COMPACT_ATOMS: atom_id res chain seq x y z
N MET A 1 19.17 -28.91 52.59
CA MET A 1 17.79 -28.46 52.30
C MET A 1 17.80 -27.96 50.87
N GLN A 2 17.42 -28.84 49.96
CA GLN A 2 17.31 -28.59 48.52
C GLN A 2 15.82 -28.65 48.22
N GLU A 3 15.25 -27.55 47.72
CA GLU A 3 13.92 -27.56 47.13
C GLU A 3 14.09 -27.18 45.65
N GLY A 4 14.11 -28.22 44.82
CA GLY A 4 14.12 -28.11 43.37
C GLY A 4 12.69 -27.93 42.87
N ASN A 5 12.41 -26.77 42.27
CA ASN A 5 11.17 -26.53 41.55
C ASN A 5 11.30 -27.06 40.12
N ASN A 6 10.81 -28.28 39.92
CA ASN A 6 10.57 -28.86 38.61
C ASN A 6 9.16 -28.48 38.16
N THR A 7 9.04 -27.49 37.27
CA THR A 7 7.79 -27.18 36.58
C THR A 7 7.73 -28.00 35.30
N SER A 8 7.01 -29.12 35.37
CA SER A 8 6.45 -29.91 34.26
C SER A 8 5.73 -28.97 33.28
N ALA A 9 6.09 -28.94 32.00
CA ALA A 9 5.60 -29.84 30.95
C ALA A 9 4.07 -29.75 30.75
N ASP A 10 3.63 -28.71 30.03
CA ASP A 10 2.39 -28.78 29.25
C ASP A 10 2.76 -28.77 27.77
N SER A 11 2.55 -29.93 27.15
CA SER A 11 2.61 -30.17 25.72
C SER A 11 1.32 -29.66 25.09
N GLU A 12 1.35 -28.44 24.56
CA GLU A 12 0.28 -27.92 23.72
C GLU A 12 0.58 -28.31 22.26
N ALA A 13 -0.18 -29.28 21.75
CA ALA A 13 -0.12 -29.72 20.36
C ALA A 13 -0.72 -28.62 19.46
N PRO A 14 -0.03 -28.20 18.37
CA PRO A 14 -0.67 -27.36 17.37
C PRO A 14 -1.64 -28.22 16.55
N ALA A 15 -2.93 -27.92 16.71
CA ALA A 15 -3.98 -28.40 15.83
C ALA A 15 -3.66 -27.99 14.38
N GLU A 16 -3.59 -28.97 13.50
CA GLU A 16 -3.56 -28.77 12.06
C GLU A 16 -4.90 -28.17 11.62
N THR A 17 -4.97 -26.84 11.53
CA THR A 17 -6.04 -26.17 10.80
C THR A 17 -5.76 -26.30 9.31
N GLU A 18 -6.45 -27.26 8.71
CA GLU A 18 -6.70 -27.42 7.28
C GLU A 18 -7.25 -26.08 6.73
N SER A 19 -6.36 -25.21 6.26
CA SER A 19 -6.72 -23.96 5.60
C SER A 19 -7.11 -24.28 4.16
N SER A 20 -8.41 -24.43 3.95
CA SER A 20 -9.05 -24.49 2.64
C SER A 20 -8.54 -23.35 1.75
N GLU A 21 -8.02 -23.70 0.57
CA GLU A 21 -7.70 -22.76 -0.49
C GLU A 21 -8.94 -21.94 -0.86
N PRO A 22 -8.88 -20.60 -0.92
CA PRO A 22 -9.93 -19.84 -1.56
C PRO A 22 -9.82 -20.04 -3.07
N ASP A 23 -10.81 -20.74 -3.62
CA ASP A 23 -11.16 -20.81 -5.03
C ASP A 23 -11.32 -19.39 -5.60
N ILE A 24 -10.28 -18.89 -6.27
CA ILE A 24 -10.32 -17.62 -7.02
C ILE A 24 -11.00 -17.90 -8.36
N SER A 25 -12.26 -18.32 -8.28
CA SER A 25 -13.19 -18.29 -9.39
C SER A 25 -13.63 -16.84 -9.62
N ARG A 26 -12.96 -16.23 -10.60
CA ARG A 26 -13.62 -15.53 -11.72
C ARG A 26 -14.53 -14.35 -11.33
N ALA A 27 -13.97 -13.15 -11.31
CA ALA A 27 -14.72 -11.91 -11.49
C ALA A 27 -14.55 -11.37 -12.93
N PRO A 28 -15.61 -10.76 -13.51
CA PRO A 28 -15.72 -10.44 -14.92
C PRO A 28 -14.85 -9.26 -15.35
N MET A 29 -14.23 -9.39 -16.52
CA MET A 29 -13.70 -8.26 -17.28
C MET A 29 -14.82 -7.24 -17.50
N THR A 30 -14.68 -6.07 -16.90
CA THR A 30 -15.46 -4.90 -17.30
C THR A 30 -14.68 -4.21 -18.41
N GLU A 31 -15.20 -4.39 -19.61
CA GLU A 31 -14.80 -3.69 -20.81
C GLU A 31 -15.26 -2.23 -20.67
N GLU A 32 -14.33 -1.30 -20.49
CA GLU A 32 -14.59 0.11 -20.77
C GLU A 32 -13.50 0.68 -21.66
N GLN A 33 -13.88 0.81 -22.92
CA GLN A 33 -13.14 1.45 -23.98
C GLN A 33 -13.12 2.96 -23.72
N ALA A 34 -11.93 3.53 -23.54
CA ALA A 34 -11.72 4.96 -23.75
C ALA A 34 -10.36 5.18 -24.43
N THR A 35 -10.44 5.07 -25.74
CA THR A 35 -9.58 5.66 -26.75
C THR A 35 -9.00 7.02 -26.34
N THR A 36 -7.67 7.12 -26.28
CA THR A 36 -6.97 8.33 -26.72
C THR A 36 -5.70 7.89 -27.43
N ALA A 37 -5.82 7.92 -28.75
CA ALA A 37 -4.71 7.83 -29.66
C ALA A 37 -3.76 9.00 -29.41
N LEU A 38 -2.54 8.69 -28.99
CA LEU A 38 -1.38 9.50 -29.32
C LEU A 38 -0.26 8.58 -29.81
N HIS A 39 -0.37 8.30 -31.11
CA HIS A 39 0.73 8.28 -32.06
C HIS A 39 2.11 8.56 -31.45
N ALA A 40 2.83 7.49 -31.13
CA ALA A 40 4.29 7.50 -31.12
C ALA A 40 4.70 6.29 -31.96
N ASP A 41 5.20 6.58 -33.16
CA ASP A 41 5.88 5.63 -34.01
C ASP A 41 6.86 4.81 -33.18
N ALA A 42 6.49 3.55 -32.92
CA ALA A 42 7.45 2.57 -32.48
C ALA A 42 8.39 2.35 -33.67
N PRO A 43 9.69 2.71 -33.58
CA PRO A 43 10.62 2.30 -34.61
C PRO A 43 10.57 0.78 -34.65
N VAL A 44 10.18 0.23 -35.80
CA VAL A 44 10.32 -1.19 -36.11
C VAL A 44 11.82 -1.47 -36.09
N ALA A 45 12.34 -1.70 -34.90
CA ALA A 45 13.64 -2.27 -34.66
C ALA A 45 13.54 -3.76 -35.02
N ARG A 46 13.36 -4.06 -36.31
CA ARG A 46 13.97 -5.22 -36.96
C ARG A 46 15.48 -4.99 -37.01
N GLY A 47 16.06 -4.66 -35.86
CA GLY A 47 17.47 -4.83 -35.63
C GLY A 47 17.62 -6.27 -35.23
N ASN A 48 17.96 -7.13 -36.19
CA ASN A 48 18.65 -8.38 -35.90
C ASN A 48 19.65 -8.08 -34.79
N ALA A 49 19.61 -8.87 -33.72
CA ALA A 49 20.43 -8.59 -32.56
C ALA A 49 21.90 -8.43 -33.01
N PRO A 50 22.71 -7.56 -32.36
CA PRO A 50 24.06 -7.24 -32.85
C PRO A 50 24.96 -8.46 -33.14
N TRP A 51 24.65 -9.60 -32.53
CA TRP A 51 25.33 -10.88 -32.74
C TRP A 51 24.92 -11.65 -34.00
N GLU A 52 23.82 -11.30 -34.68
CA GLU A 52 23.32 -11.96 -35.90
C GLU A 52 23.88 -11.36 -37.19
N ARG A 53 24.52 -10.19 -37.15
CA ARG A 53 25.03 -9.51 -38.37
C ARG A 53 26.40 -10.00 -38.83
N SER A 54 27.11 -10.73 -37.98
CA SER A 54 28.36 -11.40 -38.34
C SER A 54 28.04 -12.85 -38.65
N GLY A 55 27.85 -13.16 -39.93
CA GLY A 55 27.88 -14.52 -40.50
C GLY A 55 29.25 -15.21 -40.36
N THR A 56 29.98 -14.93 -39.28
CA THR A 56 31.03 -15.79 -38.78
C THR A 56 30.32 -16.90 -38.04
N SER A 57 30.10 -18.02 -38.73
CA SER A 57 30.03 -19.33 -38.10
C SER A 57 31.19 -19.42 -37.13
N HIS A 58 30.94 -19.07 -35.87
CA HIS A 58 31.91 -19.13 -34.79
C HIS A 58 32.18 -20.62 -34.60
N LEU A 59 33.12 -21.15 -35.37
CA LEU A 59 33.73 -22.43 -35.10
C LEU A 59 34.09 -22.42 -33.61
N PRO A 60 33.74 -23.49 -32.88
CA PRO A 60 34.06 -23.58 -31.47
C PRO A 60 35.54 -23.23 -31.32
N PRO A 61 35.91 -22.38 -30.34
CA PRO A 61 37.29 -21.96 -30.18
C PRO A 61 38.20 -23.20 -30.20
N THR A 62 38.97 -23.33 -31.27
CA THR A 62 39.94 -24.41 -31.50
C THR A 62 41.16 -24.26 -30.62
N ASP A 63 41.21 -23.19 -29.84
CA ASP A 63 42.24 -22.96 -28.86
C ASP A 63 42.11 -24.01 -27.73
N PRO A 64 43.08 -24.94 -27.61
CA PRO A 64 43.02 -26.02 -26.63
C PRO A 64 42.97 -25.48 -25.19
N ILE A 65 43.41 -24.25 -24.97
CA ILE A 65 43.33 -23.58 -23.66
C ILE A 65 41.89 -23.18 -23.34
N ALA A 66 41.15 -22.66 -24.31
CA ALA A 66 39.74 -22.29 -24.16
C ALA A 66 38.86 -23.52 -23.91
N GLN A 67 39.12 -24.63 -24.61
CA GLN A 67 38.39 -25.89 -24.39
C GLN A 67 38.64 -26.47 -22.99
N LYS A 68 39.88 -26.44 -22.50
CA LYS A 68 40.20 -26.89 -21.14
C LYS A 68 39.53 -26.01 -20.07
N LYS A 69 39.48 -24.69 -20.26
CA LYS A 69 38.76 -23.77 -19.36
C LYS A 69 37.24 -24.06 -19.36
N ALA A 70 36.64 -24.23 -20.54
CA ALA A 70 35.22 -24.54 -20.67
C ALA A 70 34.84 -25.89 -20.04
N ALA A 71 35.64 -26.94 -20.27
CA ALA A 71 35.43 -28.25 -19.66
C ALA A 71 35.58 -28.23 -18.13
N LYS A 72 36.55 -27.46 -17.61
CA LYS A 72 36.73 -27.27 -16.16
C LYS A 72 35.53 -26.51 -15.56
N TRP A 73 35.06 -25.46 -16.24
CA TRP A 73 33.87 -24.71 -15.83
C TRP A 73 32.61 -25.57 -15.83
N LEU A 74 32.40 -26.40 -16.85
CA LEU A 74 31.29 -27.37 -16.94
C LEU A 74 31.35 -28.43 -15.83
N LYS A 75 32.53 -28.98 -15.54
CA LYS A 75 32.72 -29.96 -14.48
C LYS A 75 32.49 -29.37 -13.08
N GLN A 76 32.83 -28.08 -12.90
CA GLN A 76 32.68 -27.38 -11.64
C GLN A 76 31.24 -26.84 -11.41
N ASN A 77 30.54 -26.42 -12.47
CA ASN A 77 29.14 -25.96 -12.40
C ASN A 77 28.10 -27.07 -12.65
N GLY A 78 28.54 -28.25 -13.10
CA GLY A 78 27.69 -29.40 -13.37
C GLY A 78 27.36 -30.25 -12.14
N LYS A 79 28.04 -30.04 -11.00
CA LYS A 79 27.71 -30.74 -9.76
C LYS A 79 26.27 -30.38 -9.33
N PRO A 80 25.38 -31.35 -9.11
CA PRO A 80 23.98 -31.10 -8.77
C PRO A 80 23.84 -30.30 -7.47
N GLU A 81 24.74 -30.52 -6.51
CA GLU A 81 24.87 -29.77 -5.25
C GLU A 81 24.96 -28.25 -5.47
N ASN A 82 25.76 -27.83 -6.46
CA ASN A 82 25.96 -26.41 -6.79
C ASN A 82 24.74 -25.80 -7.52
N ARG A 83 23.83 -26.63 -8.06
CA ARG A 83 22.60 -26.16 -8.69
C ARG A 83 21.52 -25.89 -7.65
N GLU A 84 21.40 -26.73 -6.63
CA GLU A 84 20.43 -26.56 -5.55
C GLU A 84 20.74 -25.34 -4.68
N GLU A 85 22.02 -25.15 -4.33
CA GLU A 85 22.44 -23.99 -3.55
C GLU A 85 22.16 -22.68 -4.29
N ARG A 86 22.36 -22.65 -5.62
CA ARG A 86 22.01 -21.49 -6.45
C ARG A 86 20.50 -21.25 -6.55
N ARG A 87 19.66 -22.28 -6.42
CA ARG A 87 18.19 -22.11 -6.36
C ARG A 87 17.78 -21.52 -5.02
N LYS A 88 18.26 -22.09 -3.91
CA LYS A 88 18.01 -21.57 -2.56
C LYS A 88 18.45 -20.11 -2.43
N ARG A 89 19.66 -19.78 -2.87
CA ARG A 89 20.19 -18.41 -2.84
C ARG A 89 19.33 -17.43 -3.65
N ARG A 90 18.81 -17.85 -4.81
CA ARG A 90 17.90 -17.04 -5.62
C ARG A 90 16.53 -16.88 -4.97
N GLU A 91 16.03 -17.89 -4.28
CA GLU A 91 14.75 -17.84 -3.57
C GLU A 91 14.85 -16.94 -2.34
N GLU A 92 15.91 -17.09 -1.54
CA GLU A 92 16.24 -16.20 -0.42
C GLU A 92 16.42 -14.75 -0.88
N GLU A 93 17.13 -14.52 -1.99
CA GLU A 93 17.29 -13.19 -2.57
C GLU A 93 15.96 -12.58 -3.01
N ARG A 94 15.06 -13.38 -3.61
CA ARG A 94 13.70 -12.94 -3.96
C ARG A 94 12.87 -12.63 -2.72
N GLN A 95 12.97 -13.44 -1.66
CA GLN A 95 12.27 -13.20 -0.41
C GLN A 95 12.76 -11.91 0.25
N ARG A 96 14.08 -11.73 0.39
CA ARG A 96 14.68 -10.48 0.91
C ARG A 96 14.23 -9.26 0.11
N LYS A 97 14.22 -9.35 -1.22
CA LYS A 97 13.78 -8.25 -2.07
C LYS A 97 12.30 -7.91 -1.84
N ARG A 98 11.42 -8.91 -1.70
CA ARG A 98 10.00 -8.68 -1.38
C ARG A 98 9.82 -8.04 -0.01
N GLU A 99 10.57 -8.50 1.00
CA GLU A 99 10.54 -7.90 2.34
C GLU A 99 11.03 -6.45 2.33
N GLU A 100 12.09 -6.15 1.59
CA GLU A 100 12.58 -4.78 1.41
C GLU A 100 11.55 -3.89 0.72
N GLU A 101 10.93 -4.36 -0.37
CA GLU A 101 9.85 -3.65 -1.07
C GLU A 101 8.66 -3.38 -0.13
N GLN A 102 8.25 -4.38 0.67
CA GLN A 102 7.19 -4.21 1.67
C GLN A 102 7.55 -3.19 2.75
N ARG A 103 8.81 -3.18 3.22
CA ARG A 103 9.29 -2.19 4.20
C ARG A 103 9.27 -0.78 3.63
N LEU A 104 9.69 -0.60 2.38
CA LEU A 104 9.67 0.69 1.70
C LEU A 104 8.24 1.20 1.52
N LEU A 105 7.31 0.33 1.10
CA LEU A 105 5.90 0.68 1.01
C LEU A 105 5.33 1.07 2.38
N ALA A 106 5.60 0.29 3.43
CA ALA A 106 5.15 0.60 4.78
C ALA A 106 5.66 1.97 5.27
N GLN A 107 6.93 2.32 4.98
CA GLN A 107 7.49 3.64 5.30
C GLN A 107 6.81 4.77 4.51
N GLN A 108 6.51 4.55 3.22
CA GLN A 108 5.77 5.53 2.41
C GLN A 108 4.36 5.75 2.96
N LEU A 109 3.64 4.68 3.31
CA LEU A 109 2.31 4.77 3.92
C LEU A 109 2.35 5.53 5.26
N GLU A 110 3.34 5.27 6.11
CA GLU A 110 3.51 5.98 7.40
C GLU A 110 3.76 7.47 7.17
N SER A 111 4.63 7.81 6.21
CA SER A 111 4.92 9.21 5.87
C SER A 111 3.68 9.95 5.33
N ASN A 112 2.86 9.26 4.55
CA ASN A 112 1.64 9.83 3.96
C ASN A 112 0.54 10.00 5.02
N ALA A 113 0.38 9.02 5.91
CA ALA A 113 -0.53 9.09 7.05
C ALA A 113 -0.23 10.30 7.95
N ARG A 114 1.06 10.54 8.24
CA ARG A 114 1.50 11.69 9.04
C ARG A 114 1.16 13.02 8.39
N ARG A 115 1.32 13.13 7.06
CA ARG A 115 0.95 14.35 6.31
C ARG A 115 -0.55 14.58 6.35
N MET A 116 -1.36 13.55 6.08
CA MET A 116 -2.83 13.67 6.14
C MET A 116 -3.32 14.06 7.54
N TYR A 117 -2.68 13.54 8.59
CA TYR A 117 -3.02 13.90 9.97
C TYR A 117 -2.77 15.40 10.26
N ILE A 118 -1.61 15.92 9.83
CA ILE A 118 -1.26 17.34 10.00
C ILE A 118 -2.19 18.23 9.17
N VAL A 119 -2.47 17.86 7.92
CA VAL A 119 -3.38 18.60 7.03
C VAL A 119 -4.79 18.64 7.60
N GLY A 120 -5.27 17.55 8.20
CA GLY A 120 -6.58 17.54 8.86
C GLY A 120 -6.68 18.50 10.06
N PHE A 121 -5.56 18.85 10.69
CA PHE A 121 -5.52 19.83 11.79
C PHE A 121 -5.73 21.28 11.31
N PHE A 122 -5.54 21.57 10.02
CA PHE A 122 -5.82 22.89 9.42
C PHE A 122 -7.31 23.14 9.13
N GLY A 123 -8.20 22.44 9.85
CA GLY A 123 -9.63 22.75 9.87
C GLY A 123 -10.45 22.10 8.76
N LEU A 124 -9.93 21.06 8.11
CA LEU A 124 -10.70 20.26 7.16
C LEU A 124 -11.11 18.92 7.79
N PRO A 125 -12.25 18.84 8.50
CA PRO A 125 -12.75 17.57 9.05
C PRO A 125 -12.96 16.50 7.96
N LEU A 126 -13.21 16.95 6.72
CA LEU A 126 -13.30 16.09 5.54
C LEU A 126 -12.01 15.29 5.29
N VAL A 127 -10.83 15.83 5.60
CA VAL A 127 -9.56 15.13 5.42
C VAL A 127 -9.44 13.95 6.38
N TRP A 128 -9.88 14.13 7.63
CA TRP A 128 -9.94 13.00 8.58
C TRP A 128 -10.96 11.96 8.16
N LEU A 129 -12.10 12.36 7.57
CA LEU A 129 -13.07 11.41 7.01
C LEU A 129 -12.46 10.58 5.87
N VAL A 130 -11.75 11.21 4.93
CA VAL A 130 -11.06 10.50 3.84
C VAL A 130 -10.00 9.55 4.39
N ALA A 131 -9.20 9.98 5.38
CA ALA A 131 -8.23 9.12 6.04
C ALA A 131 -8.90 7.91 6.73
N LEU A 132 -10.04 8.12 7.40
CA LEU A 132 -10.80 7.05 8.04
C LEU A 132 -11.35 6.05 7.03
N ILE A 133 -11.79 6.49 5.84
CA ILE A 133 -12.27 5.61 4.77
C ILE A 133 -11.10 4.83 4.16
N TYR A 134 -10.00 5.51 3.86
CA TYR A 134 -8.82 4.92 3.24
C TYR A 134 -8.19 3.82 4.10
N TYR A 135 -7.97 4.10 5.39
CA TYR A 135 -7.37 3.13 6.32
C TYR A 135 -8.39 2.14 6.90
N ARG A 136 -9.67 2.18 6.51
CA ARG A 136 -10.69 1.25 7.01
C ARG A 136 -10.41 -0.19 6.59
N GLN A 137 -9.89 -0.39 5.39
CA GLN A 137 -9.56 -1.72 4.88
C GLN A 137 -8.36 -2.28 5.63
N GLU A 138 -7.27 -1.50 5.73
CA GLU A 138 -6.06 -1.86 6.49
C GLU A 138 -6.34 -2.17 7.98
N HIS A 139 -7.34 -1.52 8.57
CA HIS A 139 -7.73 -1.78 9.96
C HIS A 139 -8.44 -3.12 10.14
N LYS A 140 -9.15 -3.60 9.11
CA LYS A 140 -9.81 -4.93 9.17
C LYS A 140 -8.79 -6.05 9.12
N ASP A 141 -7.65 -5.83 8.50
CA ASP A 141 -6.58 -6.81 8.45
C ASP A 141 -5.91 -6.94 9.82
N GLU A 142 -6.03 -8.12 10.42
CA GLU A 142 -5.52 -8.39 11.77
C GLU A 142 -3.99 -8.32 11.82
N ASN A 143 -3.34 -8.71 10.72
CA ASN A 143 -1.89 -8.68 10.55
C ASN A 143 -1.31 -7.31 10.14
N GLY A 144 -2.14 -6.25 10.10
CA GLY A 144 -1.72 -4.90 9.74
C GLY A 144 -0.79 -4.25 10.77
N ASN A 145 0.06 -3.33 10.32
CA ASN A 145 1.06 -2.65 11.15
C ASN A 145 0.40 -1.91 12.34
N PRO A 146 0.79 -2.18 13.61
CA PRO A 146 0.14 -1.62 14.79
C PRO A 146 0.25 -0.09 14.87
N ARG A 147 1.28 0.52 14.28
CA ARG A 147 1.41 1.98 14.23
C ARG A 147 0.29 2.64 13.44
N ILE A 148 -0.10 2.05 12.31
CA ILE A 148 -1.18 2.57 11.45
C ILE A 148 -2.52 2.51 12.21
N LYS A 149 -2.77 1.42 12.94
CA LYS A 149 -3.97 1.27 13.80
C LYS A 149 -4.03 2.36 14.88
N GLN A 150 -2.90 2.75 15.47
CA GLN A 150 -2.85 3.84 16.44
C GLN A 150 -3.20 5.20 15.81
N TYR A 151 -2.67 5.51 14.63
CA TYR A 151 -3.04 6.74 13.90
C TYR A 151 -4.52 6.76 13.55
N TYR A 152 -5.08 5.64 13.11
CA TYR A 152 -6.51 5.50 12.82
C TYR A 152 -7.38 5.79 14.05
N ARG A 153 -7.04 5.20 15.21
CA ARG A 153 -7.77 5.42 16.46
C ARG A 153 -7.70 6.87 16.91
N ASN A 154 -6.53 7.49 16.83
CA ASN A 154 -6.35 8.90 17.18
C ASN A 154 -7.14 9.81 16.21
N ALA A 155 -7.06 9.57 14.89
CA ALA A 155 -7.81 10.33 13.90
C ALA A 155 -9.33 10.24 14.12
N ARG A 156 -9.85 9.05 14.47
CA ARG A 156 -11.27 8.86 14.81
C ARG A 156 -11.68 9.69 16.03
N PHE A 157 -10.85 9.70 17.07
CA PHE A 157 -11.11 10.46 18.29
C PHE A 157 -11.15 11.97 18.00
N TRP A 158 -10.14 12.49 17.29
CA TRP A 158 -10.09 13.90 16.89
C TRP A 158 -11.25 14.29 15.97
N PHE A 159 -11.64 13.41 15.05
CA PHE A 159 -12.81 13.63 14.19
C PHE A 159 -14.10 13.82 15.00
N ILE A 160 -14.33 13.00 16.03
CA ILE A 160 -15.49 13.14 16.91
C ILE A 160 -15.45 14.48 17.66
N ILE A 161 -14.33 14.82 18.29
CA ILE A 161 -14.17 16.09 19.02
C ILE A 161 -14.45 17.27 18.11
N TYR A 162 -13.84 17.29 16.93
CA TYR A 162 -14.01 18.40 15.99
C TYR A 162 -15.42 18.47 15.44
N THR A 163 -16.07 17.34 15.22
CA THR A 163 -17.49 17.31 14.80
C THR A 163 -18.37 17.94 15.87
N ILE A 164 -18.14 17.63 17.15
CA ILE A 164 -18.87 18.25 18.26
C ILE A 164 -18.63 19.75 18.29
N VAL A 165 -17.37 20.20 18.27
CA VAL A 165 -17.01 21.63 18.26
C VAL A 165 -17.64 22.35 17.07
N PHE A 166 -17.59 21.74 15.88
CA PHE A 166 -18.16 22.30 14.66
C PHE A 166 -19.68 22.41 14.74
N VAL A 167 -20.38 21.38 15.21
CA VAL A 167 -21.84 21.41 15.40
C VAL A 167 -22.24 22.44 16.44
N THR A 168 -21.55 22.49 17.59
CA THR A 168 -21.80 23.51 18.62
C THR A 168 -21.57 24.92 18.07
N TRP A 169 -20.46 25.15 17.36
CA TRP A 169 -20.19 26.42 16.69
C TRP A 169 -21.28 26.80 15.69
N PHE A 170 -21.72 25.83 14.87
CA PHE A 170 -22.75 26.03 13.86
C PHE A 170 -24.10 26.40 14.49
N ILE A 171 -24.49 25.73 15.59
CA ILE A 171 -25.71 26.06 16.34
C ILE A 171 -25.65 27.48 16.90
N VAL A 172 -24.54 27.85 17.54
CA VAL A 172 -24.33 29.22 18.06
C VAL A 172 -24.43 30.24 16.92
N PHE A 173 -23.79 29.95 15.77
CA PHE A 173 -23.83 30.81 14.60
C PHE A 173 -25.26 30.97 14.05
N GLN A 174 -26.05 29.90 13.98
CA GLN A 174 -27.45 29.99 13.55
C GLN A 174 -28.29 30.85 14.50
N VAL A 175 -28.15 30.66 15.82
CA VAL A 175 -28.88 31.46 16.81
C VAL A 175 -28.55 32.95 16.67
N LEU A 176 -27.27 33.30 16.48
CA LEU A 176 -26.85 34.70 16.26
C LEU A 176 -27.34 35.24 14.90
N ALA A 177 -27.33 34.41 13.85
CA ALA A 177 -27.81 34.80 12.53
C ALA A 177 -29.31 35.10 12.55
N ASP A 178 -30.09 34.29 13.27
CA ASP A 178 -31.54 34.48 13.44
C ASP A 178 -31.84 35.78 14.20
N GLU A 179 -31.09 36.11 15.26
CA GLU A 179 -31.22 37.39 15.96
C GLU A 179 -30.97 38.57 15.03
N LEU A 180 -29.91 38.52 14.20
CA LEU A 180 -29.59 39.58 13.25
C LEU A 180 -30.66 39.74 12.16
N GLN A 181 -31.25 38.63 11.69
CA GLN A 181 -32.36 38.69 10.74
C GLN A 181 -33.62 39.29 11.35
N SER A 182 -33.93 38.94 12.60
CA SER A 182 -35.10 39.46 13.31
C SER A 182 -35.06 40.98 13.51
N ILE A 183 -33.86 41.55 13.72
CA ILE A 183 -33.64 43.00 13.82
C ILE A 183 -33.90 43.68 12.47
N ASN A 184 -33.44 43.07 11.38
CA ASN A 184 -33.59 43.64 10.05
C ASN A 184 -35.07 43.69 9.62
N ILE A 185 -35.84 42.63 9.87
CA ILE A 185 -37.28 42.59 9.54
C ILE A 185 -38.04 43.70 10.31
N LYS A 186 -37.74 43.91 11.60
CA LYS A 186 -38.37 44.97 12.39
C LYS A 186 -38.06 46.39 11.90
N PHE A 187 -36.88 46.60 11.31
CA PHE A 187 -36.51 47.90 10.73
C PHE A 187 -37.32 48.22 9.47
N PHE A 188 -37.59 47.24 8.61
CA PHE A 188 -38.35 47.46 7.37
C PHE A 188 -39.86 47.57 7.57
N GLU A 189 -40.41 46.96 8.62
CA GLU A 189 -41.84 47.03 8.92
C GLU A 189 -42.27 48.38 9.53
N GLY A 190 -41.34 49.09 10.17
CA GLY A 190 -41.60 50.42 10.77
C GLY A 190 -41.74 51.57 9.76
N ASP A 191 -41.19 51.43 8.55
CA ASP A 191 -41.18 52.49 7.53
C ASP A 191 -42.20 52.25 6.40
N SER A 192 -43.05 51.22 6.50
CA SER A 192 -44.12 51.03 5.52
C SER A 192 -45.23 52.05 5.78
N PRO A 193 -45.42 53.09 4.93
CA PRO A 193 -46.46 54.08 5.13
C PRO A 193 -47.80 53.37 5.01
N SER A 194 -48.47 53.15 6.14
CA SER A 194 -49.76 52.47 6.25
C SER A 194 -50.92 53.33 5.75
N GLY A 195 -50.74 54.04 4.64
CA GLY A 195 -51.74 54.95 4.11
C GLY A 195 -51.48 55.29 2.67
N LEU A 196 -52.12 54.53 1.78
CA LEU A 196 -52.83 55.02 0.59
C LEU A 196 -53.88 53.99 0.15
#